data_AF-A0AA40BDK2-F1
#
_entry.id   AF-A0AA40BDK2-F1
#
_cell.length_a   1.000
_cell.length_b   1.000
_cell.length_c   1.000
_cell.angle_alpha   90.00
_cell.angle_beta   90.00
_cell.angle_gamma   90.00
#
_symmetry.space_group_name_H-M   'P 1'
#
loop_
_entity.id
_entity.type
_entity.pdbx_description
1 polymer ?
#
loop_
_entity_poly.entity_id
_entity_poly.type
_entity_poly.pdbx_seq_one_letter_code
_entity_poly.pdbx_strand_id
1 'polypeptide(L)'
;MHLSSITALLVFALPATLAADCNRADYFKPGAYNLYMPFRGNSINCQLAEGNNSDAVKALQTQLNLCNGGKLDVDGDFGGKTKAALKAAQKANGADDDGVYGPETRSRIKFGLYFNGNPSDKVCKRLSDW
;
A
#
# COMPACT_ATOMS: atom_id res chain seq x y z
N MET A 1 -22.51 20.37 42.45
CA MET A 1 -22.07 21.01 41.18
C MET A 1 -20.56 20.87 41.17
N HIS A 2 -19.87 20.11 40.32
CA HIS A 2 -20.01 19.86 38.89
C HIS A 2 -19.53 18.44 38.54
N LEU A 3 -20.25 17.72 37.67
CA LEU A 3 -19.67 16.60 36.91
C LEU A 3 -18.91 17.20 35.73
N SER A 4 -17.60 16.92 35.64
CA SER A 4 -16.80 17.26 34.46
C SER A 4 -17.08 16.24 33.36
N SER A 5 -17.93 16.61 32.41
CA SER A 5 -18.13 15.87 31.16
C SER A 5 -16.88 15.99 30.29
N ILE A 6 -16.25 14.85 30.00
CA ILE A 6 -15.16 14.76 29.04
C ILE A 6 -15.78 14.84 27.65
N THR A 7 -15.58 15.97 26.98
CA THR A 7 -15.97 16.18 25.59
C THR A 7 -15.18 15.25 24.70
N ALA A 8 -15.85 14.24 24.12
CA ALA A 8 -15.28 13.43 23.05
C ALA A 8 -15.04 14.35 21.84
N LEU A 9 -13.77 14.65 21.55
CA LEU A 9 -13.37 15.26 20.28
C LEU A 9 -13.64 14.23 19.18
N LEU A 10 -14.77 14.39 18.49
CA LEU A 10 -15.03 13.77 17.20
C LEU A 10 -13.90 14.17 16.25
N VAL A 11 -12.94 13.28 16.06
CA VAL A 11 -12.01 13.38 14.93
C VAL A 11 -12.86 13.10 13.69
N PHE A 12 -13.40 14.16 13.09
CA PHE A 12 -13.88 14.07 11.72
C PHE A 12 -12.65 13.78 10.87
N ALA A 13 -12.41 12.50 10.59
CA ALA A 13 -11.55 12.13 9.47
C ALA A 13 -12.15 12.83 8.25
N LEU A 14 -11.45 13.84 7.74
CA LEU A 14 -11.78 14.45 6.46
C LEU A 14 -12.02 13.30 5.48
N PRO A 15 -13.05 13.37 4.60
CA PRO A 15 -13.14 12.41 3.52
C PRO A 15 -11.79 12.47 2.82
N ALA A 16 -11.09 11.32 2.78
CA ALA A 16 -9.82 11.20 2.10
C ALA A 16 -10.02 11.86 0.74
N THR A 17 -9.45 13.05 0.56
CA THR A 17 -9.60 13.84 -0.66
C THR A 17 -9.21 12.90 -1.78
N LEU A 18 -10.17 12.57 -2.66
CA LEU A 18 -10.12 11.59 -3.75
C LEU A 18 -8.75 11.52 -4.41
N ALA A 19 -7.76 10.89 -3.77
CA ALA A 19 -6.52 10.63 -4.45
C ALA A 19 -6.90 9.57 -5.45
N ALA A 20 -6.71 9.94 -6.69
CA ALA A 20 -7.30 9.25 -7.80
C ALA A 20 -6.93 7.76 -7.71
N ASP A 21 -7.92 6.87 -7.61
CA ASP A 21 -7.70 5.43 -7.37
C ASP A 21 -6.70 4.83 -8.35
N CYS A 22 -5.76 4.04 -7.83
CA CYS A 22 -4.92 3.19 -8.67
C CYS A 22 -5.80 2.13 -9.32
N ASN A 23 -5.66 1.94 -10.63
CA ASN A 23 -6.46 0.96 -11.37
C ASN A 23 -5.61 0.06 -12.28
N ARG A 24 -4.32 0.35 -12.43
CA ARG A 24 -3.37 -0.39 -13.24
C ARG A 24 -2.25 -0.95 -12.36
N ALA A 25 -1.71 -2.09 -12.76
CA ALA A 25 -0.42 -2.55 -12.29
C ALA A 25 0.63 -2.39 -13.37
N ASP A 26 1.81 -1.90 -13.00
CA ASP A 26 2.93 -1.76 -13.92
C ASP A 26 4.26 -1.88 -13.16
N TYR A 27 5.36 -1.87 -13.90
CA TYR A 27 6.71 -1.86 -13.36
C TYR A 27 7.25 -0.44 -13.24
N PHE A 28 7.49 0.00 -12.00
CA PHE A 28 8.33 1.16 -11.74
C PHE A 28 9.80 0.75 -11.89
N LYS A 29 10.59 1.59 -12.59
CA LYS A 29 11.98 1.31 -12.93
C LYS A 29 12.94 2.35 -12.35
N PRO A 30 13.30 2.26 -11.05
CA PRO A 30 14.37 3.06 -10.49
C PRO A 30 15.72 2.46 -10.91
N GLY A 31 16.38 3.07 -11.90
CA GLY A 31 17.64 2.57 -12.44
C GLY A 31 17.49 1.19 -13.12
N ALA A 32 18.26 0.19 -12.68
CA ALA A 32 18.28 -1.16 -13.25
C ALA A 32 17.25 -2.13 -12.62
N TYR A 33 16.46 -1.67 -11.65
CA TYR A 33 15.49 -2.49 -10.93
C TYR A 33 14.10 -2.42 -11.55
N ASN A 34 13.34 -3.50 -11.45
CA ASN A 34 11.91 -3.53 -11.80
C ASN A 34 11.08 -3.81 -10.54
N LEU A 35 10.06 -2.98 -10.30
CA LEU A 35 9.17 -3.07 -9.14
C LEU A 35 7.72 -3.13 -9.60
N TYR A 36 7.04 -4.25 -9.35
CA TYR A 36 5.63 -4.40 -9.68
C TYR A 36 4.76 -3.69 -8.64
N MET A 37 4.07 -2.62 -9.02
CA MET A 37 3.35 -1.76 -8.07
C MET A 37 2.04 -1.15 -8.62
N PRO A 38 1.20 -0.55 -7.76
CA PRO A 38 -0.02 0.17 -8.15
C PRO A 38 0.27 1.46 -8.94
N PHE A 39 -0.49 1.69 -10.01
CA PHE A 39 -0.45 2.90 -10.86
C PHE A 39 -1.85 3.43 -11.19
N ARG A 40 -1.89 4.72 -11.52
CA ARG A 40 -2.97 5.35 -12.29
C ARG A 40 -2.36 6.03 -13.51
N GLY A 41 -2.76 5.58 -14.71
CA GLY A 41 -2.06 5.98 -15.94
C GLY A 41 -0.57 5.64 -15.82
N ASN A 42 0.30 6.64 -15.98
CA ASN A 42 1.76 6.50 -15.85
C ASN A 42 2.30 6.99 -14.49
N SER A 43 1.42 7.21 -13.51
CA SER A 43 1.78 7.77 -12.21
C SER A 43 1.59 6.75 -11.09
N ILE A 44 2.57 6.69 -10.18
CA ILE A 44 2.46 5.95 -8.92
C ILE A 44 1.71 6.74 -7.84
N ASN A 45 1.45 8.04 -8.07
CA ASN A 45 0.75 8.94 -7.15
C ASN A 45 -0.77 8.72 -7.20
N CYS A 46 -1.21 7.61 -6.63
CA CYS A 46 -2.61 7.19 -6.52
C CYS A 46 -2.86 6.50 -5.17
N GLN A 47 -4.12 6.20 -4.85
CA GLN A 47 -4.49 5.47 -3.64
C GLN A 47 -5.19 4.15 -3.92
N LEU A 48 -5.13 3.23 -2.94
CA LEU A 48 -6.02 2.09 -2.83
C LEU A 48 -6.57 1.99 -1.41
N ALA A 49 -7.83 1.64 -1.28
CA ALA A 49 -8.51 1.38 -0.02
C ALA A 49 -9.53 0.25 -0.19
N GLU A 50 -10.16 -0.12 0.93
CA GLU A 50 -11.19 -1.16 0.96
C GLU A 50 -12.32 -0.87 -0.04
N GLY A 51 -12.72 -1.89 -0.79
CA GLY A 51 -13.73 -1.79 -1.87
C GLY A 51 -13.16 -1.50 -3.26
N ASN A 52 -11.89 -1.12 -3.39
CA ASN A 52 -11.26 -1.07 -4.72
C ASN A 52 -11.13 -2.48 -5.31
N ASN A 53 -11.39 -2.60 -6.61
CA ASN A 53 -11.20 -3.83 -7.37
C ASN A 53 -10.47 -3.55 -8.67
N SER A 54 -9.20 -3.96 -8.78
CA SER A 54 -8.36 -3.66 -9.95
C SER A 54 -7.07 -4.47 -10.00
N ASP A 55 -6.35 -4.42 -11.12
CA ASP A 55 -5.01 -4.99 -11.20
C ASP A 55 -4.01 -4.28 -10.27
N ALA A 56 -4.25 -3.00 -9.95
CA ALA A 56 -3.45 -2.29 -8.97
C ALA A 56 -3.54 -2.95 -7.58
N VAL A 57 -4.72 -3.46 -7.19
CA VAL A 57 -4.89 -4.23 -5.96
C VAL A 57 -4.10 -5.54 -6.01
N LYS A 58 -4.09 -6.24 -7.15
CA LYS A 58 -3.26 -7.45 -7.32
C LYS A 58 -1.77 -7.15 -7.13
N ALA A 59 -1.30 -6.01 -7.64
CA ALA A 59 0.07 -5.58 -7.40
C ALA A 59 0.34 -5.37 -5.91
N LEU A 60 -0.56 -4.68 -5.19
CA LEU A 60 -0.42 -4.51 -3.75
C LEU A 60 -0.41 -5.85 -3.00
N GLN A 61 -1.38 -6.73 -3.25
CA GLN A 61 -1.47 -8.06 -2.64
C GLN A 61 -0.20 -8.89 -2.87
N THR A 62 0.31 -8.86 -4.10
CA THR A 62 1.57 -9.50 -4.47
C THR A 62 2.73 -9.00 -3.60
N GLN A 63 2.87 -7.69 -3.44
CA GLN A 63 3.95 -7.10 -2.64
C GLN A 63 3.79 -7.36 -1.14
N LEU A 64 2.55 -7.36 -0.64
CA LEU A 64 2.25 -7.73 0.74
C LEU A 64 2.69 -9.16 1.04
N ASN A 65 2.35 -10.10 0.16
CA ASN A 65 2.77 -11.50 0.28
C ASN A 65 4.29 -11.66 0.17
N LEU A 66 4.90 -11.00 -0.81
CA LEU A 66 6.31 -11.19 -1.14
C LEU A 66 7.28 -10.61 -0.12
N CYS A 67 6.96 -9.47 0.49
CA CYS A 67 7.93 -8.69 1.25
C CYS A 67 7.42 -8.16 2.59
N ASN A 68 6.13 -8.35 2.90
CA ASN A 68 5.52 -7.84 4.13
C ASN A 68 4.77 -8.93 4.92
N GLY A 69 4.99 -10.20 4.61
CA GLY A 69 4.47 -11.34 5.38
C GLY A 69 2.98 -11.63 5.18
N GLY A 70 2.37 -11.07 4.14
CA GLY A 70 0.99 -11.36 3.75
C GLY A 70 0.78 -12.82 3.37
N LYS A 71 -0.46 -13.29 3.53
CA LYS A 71 -0.95 -14.60 3.08
C LYS A 71 -2.29 -14.42 2.40
N LEU A 72 -2.29 -13.59 1.36
CA LEU A 72 -3.46 -13.17 0.62
C LEU A 72 -3.62 -13.98 -0.66
N ASP A 73 -4.86 -14.18 -1.07
CA ASP A 73 -5.18 -14.47 -2.45
C ASP A 73 -4.89 -13.21 -3.29
N VAL A 74 -4.39 -13.39 -4.52
CA VAL A 74 -4.09 -12.28 -5.45
C VAL A 74 -5.24 -12.17 -6.46
N ASP A 75 -6.40 -11.75 -5.96
CA ASP A 75 -7.66 -11.70 -6.70
C ASP A 75 -7.98 -10.29 -7.25
N GLY A 76 -7.31 -9.27 -6.74
CA GLY A 76 -7.57 -7.87 -7.09
C GLY A 76 -8.71 -7.24 -6.31
N ASP A 77 -9.27 -7.93 -5.31
CA ASP A 77 -10.25 -7.37 -4.40
C ASP A 77 -9.59 -6.82 -3.14
N PHE A 78 -9.78 -5.53 -2.89
CA PHE A 78 -9.34 -4.91 -1.64
C PHE A 78 -10.40 -5.14 -0.58
N GLY A 79 -10.56 -6.40 -0.17
CA GLY A 79 -11.41 -6.78 0.95
C GLY A 79 -10.70 -6.64 2.31
N GLY A 80 -11.42 -7.02 3.38
CA GLY A 80 -10.91 -6.93 4.76
C GLY A 80 -9.59 -7.67 5.01
N LYS A 81 -9.31 -8.77 4.31
CA LYS A 81 -8.01 -9.48 4.40
C LYS A 81 -6.87 -8.62 3.87
N THR A 82 -7.05 -8.00 2.70
CA THR A 82 -6.08 -7.08 2.09
C THR A 82 -5.82 -5.90 3.02
N LYS A 83 -6.87 -5.30 3.60
CA LYS A 83 -6.76 -4.21 4.59
C LYS A 83 -5.97 -4.61 5.82
N ALA A 84 -6.28 -5.77 6.41
CA ALA A 84 -5.58 -6.26 7.60
C ALA A 84 -4.09 -6.51 7.32
N ALA A 85 -3.76 -7.10 6.17
CA ALA A 85 -2.38 -7.31 5.76
C ALA A 85 -1.65 -5.99 5.50
N LEU A 86 -2.32 -4.99 4.89
CA LEU A 86 -1.74 -3.68 4.69
C LEU A 86 -1.44 -2.98 6.01
N LYS A 87 -2.39 -2.99 6.95
CA LYS A 87 -2.18 -2.44 8.31
C LYS A 87 -0.99 -3.10 9.01
N ALA A 88 -0.86 -4.42 8.91
CA ALA A 88 0.28 -5.13 9.48
C ALA A 88 1.61 -4.69 8.84
N ALA A 89 1.63 -4.55 7.51
CA ALA A 89 2.79 -4.05 6.78
C ALA A 89 3.14 -2.59 7.13
N GLN A 90 2.13 -1.72 7.24
CA GLN A 90 2.27 -0.33 7.66
C GLN A 90 2.93 -0.26 9.05
N LYS A 91 2.35 -0.95 10.04
CA LYS A 91 2.87 -1.03 11.40
C LYS A 91 4.31 -1.57 11.45
N ALA A 92 4.60 -2.64 10.72
CA ALA A 92 5.93 -3.26 10.69
C ALA A 92 7.00 -2.35 10.06
N ASN A 93 6.60 -1.36 9.26
CA ASN A 93 7.51 -0.44 8.58
C ASN A 93 7.43 1.00 9.12
N GLY A 94 6.75 1.22 10.25
CA GLY A 94 6.66 2.54 10.89
C GLY A 94 5.86 3.55 10.08
N ALA A 95 4.84 3.07 9.37
CA ALA A 95 3.82 3.88 8.71
C ALA A 95 2.58 4.03 9.60
N ASP A 96 1.74 5.02 9.30
CA ASP A 96 0.39 5.09 9.88
C ASP A 96 -0.41 3.86 9.44
N ASP A 97 -1.00 3.12 10.39
CA ASP A 97 -1.72 1.87 10.11
C ASP A 97 -3.19 2.13 9.75
N ASP A 98 -3.45 3.10 8.90
CA ASP A 98 -4.81 3.50 8.48
C ASP A 98 -5.49 2.49 7.54
N GLY A 99 -4.74 1.52 6.99
CA GLY A 99 -5.22 0.54 6.03
C GLY A 99 -5.48 1.10 4.63
N VAL A 100 -4.90 2.27 4.32
CA VAL A 100 -4.97 2.91 3.00
C VAL A 100 -3.58 2.88 2.35
N TYR A 101 -3.51 2.38 1.13
CA TYR A 101 -2.30 2.50 0.34
C TYR A 101 -2.24 3.91 -0.25
N GLY A 102 -1.50 4.81 0.39
CA GLY A 102 -1.24 6.18 -0.11
C GLY A 102 0.24 6.48 -0.27
N PRO A 103 0.61 7.76 -0.53
CA PRO A 103 2.01 8.16 -0.72
C PRO A 103 2.94 7.76 0.43
N GLU A 104 2.45 7.91 1.66
CA GLU A 104 3.17 7.54 2.87
C GLU A 104 3.44 6.03 2.91
N THR A 105 2.40 5.22 2.76
CA THR A 105 2.51 3.76 2.75
C THR A 105 3.37 3.26 1.60
N ARG A 106 3.20 3.82 0.40
CA ARG A 106 4.03 3.55 -0.78
C ARG A 106 5.51 3.81 -0.52
N SER A 107 5.85 4.84 0.25
CA SER A 107 7.25 5.14 0.56
C SER A 107 7.86 4.18 1.59
N ARG A 108 7.05 3.63 2.50
CA ARG A 108 7.52 2.89 3.69
C ARG A 108 7.44 1.37 3.60
N ILE A 109 6.43 0.80 2.94
CA ILE A 109 6.35 -0.66 2.83
C ILE A 109 7.44 -1.18 1.88
N LYS A 110 7.76 -2.47 2.03
CA LYS A 110 8.79 -3.09 1.20
C LYS A 110 8.19 -3.62 -0.10
N PHE A 111 8.92 -3.43 -1.19
CA PHE A 111 8.65 -3.98 -2.50
C PHE A 111 9.75 -4.96 -2.89
N GLY A 112 9.38 -6.01 -3.60
CA GLY A 112 10.30 -6.92 -4.26
C GLY A 112 10.91 -6.25 -5.48
N LEU A 113 12.24 -6.13 -5.48
CA LEU A 113 13.01 -5.60 -6.60
C LEU A 113 13.56 -6.76 -7.43
N TYR A 114 13.46 -6.67 -8.75
CA TYR A 114 14.09 -7.63 -9.67
C TYR A 114 15.18 -6.93 -10.49
N PHE A 115 16.43 -7.33 -10.29
CA PHE A 115 17.57 -6.77 -11.02
C PHE A 115 17.60 -7.29 -12.46
N ASN A 116 17.67 -6.41 -13.45
CA ASN A 116 17.63 -6.77 -14.88
C ASN A 116 16.45 -7.69 -15.28
N GLY A 117 15.39 -7.73 -14.48
CA GLY A 117 14.24 -8.62 -14.68
C GLY A 117 14.46 -10.07 -14.24
N ASN A 118 15.58 -10.40 -13.58
CA ASN A 118 15.85 -11.73 -13.04
C ASN A 118 15.02 -11.99 -11.76
N PRO A 119 14.07 -12.96 -11.77
CA PRO A 119 13.23 -13.26 -10.62
C PRO A 119 14.01 -13.82 -9.41
N SER A 120 15.18 -14.42 -9.63
CA SER A 120 15.99 -15.07 -8.60
C SER A 120 16.74 -14.08 -7.69
N ASP A 121 16.95 -12.85 -8.17
CA ASP A 121 17.70 -11.81 -7.44
C ASP A 121 16.79 -10.94 -6.55
N LYS A 122 15.63 -11.46 -6.17
CA LYS A 122 14.61 -10.70 -5.44
C LYS A 122 15.12 -10.24 -4.08
N VAL A 123 15.17 -8.93 -3.87
CA VAL A 123 15.41 -8.30 -2.56
C VAL A 123 14.22 -7.43 -2.17
N CYS A 124 13.86 -7.42 -0.89
CA CYS A 124 12.79 -6.58 -0.35
C CYS A 124 13.36 -5.25 0.17
N LYS A 125 12.98 -4.13 -0.45
CA LYS A 125 13.47 -2.76 -0.13
C LYS A 125 12.33 -1.76 -0.14
N ARG A 126 12.52 -0.62 0.53
CA ARG A 126 11.56 0.51 0.50
C ARG A 126 11.91 1.44 -0.65
N LEU A 127 10.92 2.21 -1.12
CA LEU A 127 11.21 3.29 -2.06
C LEU A 127 12.00 4.42 -1.40
N SER A 128 11.85 4.62 -0.09
CA SER A 128 12.62 5.58 0.69
C SER A 128 14.10 5.23 0.86
N ASP A 129 14.53 4.03 0.46
CA ASP A 129 15.92 3.60 0.58
C ASP A 129 16.80 4.13 -0.58
N TRP A 130 16.24 4.92 -1.50
CA TRP A 130 16.86 5.48 -2.71
C TRP A 130 16.95 7.01 -2.69
#